data_AF-A0A7S4DJS1-F1
#
_entry.id   AF-A0A7S4DJS1-F1
#
_cell.length_a   1.000
_cell.length_b   1.000
_cell.length_c   1.000
_cell.angle_alpha   90.00
_cell.angle_beta   90.00
_cell.angle_gamma   90.00
#
_symmetry.space_group_name_H-M   'P 1'
#
loop_
_entity.id
_entity.type
_entity.pdbx_description
1 polymer ?
#
loop_
_entity_poly.entity_id
_entity_poly.type
_entity_poly.pdbx_seq_one_letter_code
_entity_poly.pdbx_strand_id
1 'polypeptide(L)'
;GNQMCPLDIQVLWVQELGSSMYSAPLIHPLHSEDMNEKQIIASTFLSYVELLEADGAAAAGWPLAFEGRAFRAGAPAIFDVDNDGNEDLAVVDTDGNILWIQVGAYGRYLRDFQ
;
A
#
# COMPACT_ATOMS: atom_id res chain seq x y z
N GLY A 1 -17.78 30.02 28.82
CA GLY A 1 -17.48 30.48 27.46
C GLY A 1 -17.11 29.25 26.65
N ASN A 2 -17.96 28.89 25.69
CA ASN A 2 -17.79 27.69 24.85
C ASN A 2 -16.49 27.79 24.05
N GLN A 3 -15.53 26.90 24.33
CA GLN A 3 -14.43 26.63 23.42
C GLN A 3 -14.97 25.73 22.30
N MET A 4 -15.32 26.33 21.18
CA MET A 4 -15.53 25.59 19.93
C MET A 4 -14.18 24.97 19.53
N CYS A 5 -14.18 23.67 19.27
CA CYS A 5 -13.01 22.94 18.80
C CYS A 5 -12.49 23.62 17.51
N PRO A 6 -11.23 24.11 17.46
CA PRO A 6 -10.73 24.89 16.33
C PRO A 6 -10.29 24.04 15.12
N LEU A 7 -10.56 22.73 15.14
CA LEU A 7 -10.07 21.81 14.11
C LEU A 7 -11.13 21.63 13.01
N ASP A 8 -10.86 22.18 11.83
CA ASP A 8 -11.64 21.94 10.60
C ASP A 8 -11.19 20.60 10.00
N ILE A 9 -11.87 19.53 10.41
CA ILE A 9 -11.62 18.17 9.91
C ILE A 9 -12.55 17.94 8.72
N GLN A 10 -11.97 17.67 7.55
CA GLN A 10 -12.72 17.32 6.34
C GLN A 10 -12.31 15.93 5.86
N VAL A 11 -13.32 15.12 5.51
CA VAL A 11 -13.10 13.84 4.84
C VAL A 11 -12.89 14.14 3.35
N LEU A 12 -11.70 13.83 2.83
CA LEU A 12 -11.41 14.01 1.40
C LEU A 12 -12.08 12.93 0.56
N TRP A 13 -11.93 11.67 0.98
CA TRP A 13 -12.54 10.51 0.33
C TRP A 13 -12.63 9.33 1.30
N VAL A 14 -13.42 8.33 0.91
CA VAL A 14 -13.55 7.04 1.60
C VAL A 14 -13.49 5.95 0.53
N GLN A 15 -12.63 4.96 0.73
CA GLN A 15 -12.49 3.82 -0.16
C GLN A 15 -12.71 2.51 0.61
N GLU A 16 -13.48 1.60 0.04
CA GLU A 16 -13.64 0.24 0.53
C GLU A 16 -12.53 -0.64 -0.06
N LEU A 17 -11.88 -1.42 0.80
CA LEU A 17 -10.82 -2.35 0.41
C LEU A 17 -11.37 -3.78 0.35
N GLY A 18 -10.67 -4.68 -0.33
CA GLY A 18 -11.13 -6.05 -0.54
C GLY A 18 -11.32 -6.89 0.73
N SER A 19 -10.75 -6.46 1.87
CA SER A 19 -10.88 -7.16 3.16
C SER A 19 -10.46 -6.27 4.33
N SER A 20 -10.76 -6.70 5.56
CA SER A 20 -10.28 -6.05 6.79
C SER A 20 -8.75 -5.95 6.83
N MET A 21 -8.27 -4.85 7.40
CA MET A 21 -6.85 -4.62 7.70
C MET A 21 -6.61 -4.71 9.21
N TYR A 22 -5.44 -5.21 9.59
CA TYR A 22 -5.00 -5.30 10.99
C TYR A 22 -3.60 -4.70 11.20
N SER A 23 -2.93 -4.27 10.14
CA SER A 23 -1.66 -3.55 10.16
C SER A 23 -1.84 -2.10 9.71
N ALA A 24 -0.88 -1.24 10.05
CA ALA A 24 -0.89 0.14 9.59
C ALA A 24 -0.64 0.20 8.07
N PRO A 25 -1.36 1.06 7.33
CA PRO A 25 -1.02 1.34 5.94
C PRO A 25 0.32 2.07 5.85
N LEU A 26 0.97 1.98 4.69
CA LEU A 26 2.17 2.74 4.36
C LEU A 26 1.81 3.87 3.41
N ILE A 27 2.28 5.08 3.69
CA ILE A 27 2.14 6.23 2.80
C ILE A 27 3.51 6.52 2.21
N HIS A 28 3.64 6.42 0.89
CA HIS A 28 4.92 6.56 0.21
C HIS A 28 4.75 7.13 -1.20
N PRO A 29 5.57 8.10 -1.62
CA PRO A 29 5.59 8.55 -3.01
C PRO A 29 6.28 7.49 -3.86
N LEU A 30 5.51 6.69 -4.59
CA LEU A 30 6.05 5.66 -5.49
C LEU A 30 6.38 6.30 -6.84
N HIS A 31 7.67 6.50 -7.10
CA HIS A 31 8.19 6.88 -8.42
C HIS A 31 7.51 8.11 -9.05
N SER A 32 7.04 9.04 -8.23
CA SER A 32 6.61 10.36 -8.66
C SER A 32 7.80 11.33 -8.59
N GLU A 33 8.07 12.03 -9.69
CA GLU A 33 8.98 13.19 -9.66
C GLU A 33 8.47 14.28 -8.69
N ASP A 34 7.17 14.26 -8.43
CA ASP A 34 6.52 15.08 -7.41
C ASP A 34 6.27 14.27 -6.12
N MET A 35 7.13 14.48 -5.12
CA MET A 35 7.01 13.90 -3.77
C MET A 35 5.69 14.25 -3.04
N ASN A 36 4.86 15.12 -3.61
CA ASN A 36 3.51 15.42 -3.11
C ASN A 36 2.45 14.41 -3.61
N GLU A 37 2.72 13.65 -4.67
CA GLU A 37 1.91 12.53 -5.11
C GLU A 37 2.29 11.30 -4.30
N LYS A 38 1.59 11.08 -3.19
CA LYS A 38 1.80 9.94 -2.30
C LYS A 38 0.70 8.92 -2.49
N GLN A 39 1.10 7.67 -2.63
CA GLN A 39 0.19 6.54 -2.64
C GLN A 39 0.04 5.96 -1.23
N ILE A 40 -1.04 5.21 -1.05
CA ILE A 40 -1.35 4.50 0.19
C ILE A 40 -1.34 3.00 -0.12
N ILE A 41 -0.46 2.27 0.55
CA ILE A 41 -0.33 0.82 0.45
C ILE A 41 -0.96 0.18 1.67
N ALA A 42 -1.80 -0.83 1.44
CA ALA A 42 -2.45 -1.58 2.51
C ALA A 42 -2.41 -3.08 2.25
N SER A 43 -1.95 -3.85 3.23
CA SER A 43 -2.10 -5.30 3.25
C SER A 43 -3.42 -5.69 3.91
N THR A 44 -4.25 -6.46 3.21
CA THR A 44 -5.55 -6.91 3.70
C THR A 44 -5.53 -8.39 4.10
N PHE A 45 -6.45 -8.77 4.97
CA PHE A 45 -6.49 -10.10 5.58
C PHE A 45 -6.68 -11.24 4.56
N LEU A 46 -7.57 -11.09 3.57
CA LEU A 46 -7.91 -12.12 2.58
C LEU A 46 -7.08 -11.99 1.29
N SER A 47 -5.76 -12.09 1.41
CA SER A 47 -4.85 -12.29 0.26
C SER A 47 -4.59 -11.08 -0.64
N TYR A 48 -5.17 -9.90 -0.37
CA TYR A 48 -4.91 -8.72 -1.20
C TYR A 48 -3.84 -7.81 -0.61
N VAL A 49 -2.98 -7.31 -1.47
CA VAL A 49 -2.25 -6.07 -1.24
C VAL A 49 -2.90 -5.02 -2.13
N GLU A 50 -3.21 -3.87 -1.54
CA GLU A 50 -3.95 -2.75 -2.14
C GLU A 50 -3.00 -1.57 -2.30
N LEU A 51 -3.20 -0.82 -3.38
CA LEU A 51 -2.52 0.45 -3.63
C LEU A 51 -3.55 1.48 -4.08
N LEU A 52 -3.64 2.58 -3.33
CA LEU A 52 -4.50 3.71 -3.64
C LEU A 52 -3.68 4.92 -4.03
N GLU A 53 -4.18 5.65 -5.02
CA GLU A 53 -3.70 6.98 -5.38
C GLU A 53 -4.14 8.03 -4.33
N ALA A 54 -3.59 9.23 -4.43
CA ALA A 54 -3.86 10.31 -3.47
C ALA A 54 -5.35 10.72 -3.39
N ASP A 55 -6.11 10.49 -4.46
CA ASP A 55 -7.55 10.75 -4.55
C ASP A 55 -8.43 9.59 -4.03
N GLY A 56 -7.80 8.49 -3.58
CA GLY A 56 -8.46 7.30 -3.06
C GLY A 56 -8.82 6.26 -4.12
N ALA A 57 -8.59 6.54 -5.41
CA ALA A 57 -8.78 5.56 -6.46
C ALA A 57 -7.75 4.43 -6.36
N ALA A 58 -8.14 3.20 -6.71
CA ALA A 58 -7.19 2.10 -6.82
C ALA A 58 -6.23 2.36 -7.99
N ALA A 59 -4.93 2.16 -7.76
CA ALA A 59 -3.92 2.25 -8.79
C ALA A 59 -4.16 1.21 -9.90
N ALA A 60 -3.72 1.51 -11.13
CA ALA A 60 -3.96 0.63 -12.27
C ALA A 60 -3.33 -0.76 -12.06
N GLY A 61 -4.16 -1.80 -12.15
CA GLY A 61 -3.73 -3.19 -11.94
C GLY A 61 -3.77 -3.66 -10.48
N TRP A 62 -4.29 -2.83 -9.56
CA TRP A 62 -4.50 -3.19 -8.16
C TRP A 62 -5.98 -3.46 -7.86
N PRO A 63 -6.29 -4.25 -6.82
CA PRO A 63 -5.36 -4.97 -5.92
C PRO A 63 -4.57 -6.09 -6.56
N LEU A 64 -3.44 -6.45 -5.95
CA LEU A 64 -2.75 -7.70 -6.21
C LEU A 64 -3.32 -8.80 -5.32
N ALA A 65 -3.79 -9.88 -5.94
CA ALA A 65 -4.32 -11.06 -5.26
C ALA A 65 -3.26 -12.16 -5.17
N PHE A 66 -3.00 -12.67 -3.97
CA PHE A 66 -2.05 -13.75 -3.72
C PHE A 66 -2.78 -15.03 -3.30
N GLU A 67 -3.18 -15.85 -4.27
CA GLU A 67 -3.91 -17.09 -3.99
C GLU A 67 -3.16 -17.97 -2.97
N GLY A 68 -3.90 -18.41 -1.93
CA GLY A 68 -3.36 -19.27 -0.88
C GLY A 68 -2.50 -18.57 0.17
N ARG A 69 -2.28 -17.25 0.09
CA ARG A 69 -1.53 -16.48 1.09
C ARG A 69 -2.45 -15.52 1.86
N ALA A 70 -2.14 -15.23 3.12
CA ALA A 70 -2.89 -14.25 3.91
C ALA A 70 -1.92 -13.26 4.56
N PHE A 71 -2.24 -11.97 4.53
CA PHE A 71 -1.40 -10.90 5.08
C PHE A 71 -2.09 -10.31 6.31
N ARG A 72 -2.04 -11.03 7.44
CA ARG A 72 -2.85 -10.70 8.62
C ARG A 72 -2.28 -9.61 9.51
N ALA A 73 -0.96 -9.43 9.54
CA ALA A 73 -0.34 -8.53 10.53
C ALA A 73 0.96 -7.87 10.06
N GLY A 74 1.46 -8.21 8.86
CA GLY A 74 2.64 -7.53 8.32
C GLY A 74 2.28 -6.12 7.89
N ALA A 75 2.91 -5.10 8.47
CA ALA A 75 2.89 -3.77 7.87
C ALA A 75 3.75 -3.82 6.59
N PRO A 76 3.26 -3.28 5.46
CA PRO A 76 4.05 -3.18 4.25
C PRO A 76 5.29 -2.28 4.48
N ALA A 77 6.38 -2.58 3.77
CA ALA A 77 7.59 -1.77 3.77
C ALA A 77 8.10 -1.56 2.35
N ILE A 78 8.75 -0.42 2.09
CA ILE A 78 9.32 -0.08 0.78
C ILE A 78 10.84 0.02 0.90
N PHE A 79 11.55 -0.65 -0.01
CA PHE A 79 13.01 -0.60 -0.13
C PHE A 79 13.44 -1.11 -1.50
N ASP A 80 14.47 -0.51 -2.12
CA ASP A 80 15.13 -1.05 -3.31
C ASP A 80 16.07 -2.19 -2.88
N VAL A 81 15.61 -3.44 -3.00
CA VAL A 81 16.33 -4.62 -2.47
C VAL A 81 17.36 -5.16 -3.45
N ASP A 82 17.15 -4.96 -4.75
CA ASP A 82 18.03 -5.46 -5.81
C ASP A 82 19.00 -4.40 -6.39
N ASN A 83 18.93 -3.17 -5.90
CA ASN A 83 19.71 -2.01 -6.32
C ASN A 83 19.54 -1.67 -7.80
N ASP A 84 18.36 -1.91 -8.38
CA ASP A 84 18.08 -1.54 -9.77
C ASP A 84 17.57 -0.09 -9.93
N GLY A 85 17.38 0.62 -8.81
CA GLY A 85 16.90 2.00 -8.76
C GLY A 85 15.38 2.12 -8.69
N ASN A 86 14.65 1.00 -8.73
CA ASN A 86 13.21 0.96 -8.45
C ASN A 86 12.97 0.46 -7.02
N GLU A 87 11.88 0.93 -6.42
CA GLU A 87 11.51 0.54 -5.06
C GLU A 87 10.68 -0.75 -5.06
N ASP A 88 10.97 -1.64 -4.11
CA ASP A 88 10.25 -2.90 -3.93
C ASP A 88 9.38 -2.89 -2.67
N LEU A 89 8.20 -3.47 -2.80
CA LEU A 89 7.25 -3.63 -1.71
C LEU A 89 7.46 -4.97 -1.00
N ALA A 90 7.82 -4.91 0.27
CA ALA A 90 7.84 -6.05 1.17
C ALA A 90 6.50 -6.25 1.85
N VAL A 91 5.99 -7.47 1.79
CA VAL A 91 4.84 -7.94 2.59
C VAL A 91 5.14 -9.29 3.21
N VAL A 92 4.54 -9.54 4.38
CA VAL A 92 4.76 -10.79 5.14
C VAL A 92 3.45 -11.54 5.28
N ASP A 93 3.42 -12.79 4.81
CA ASP A 93 2.25 -13.65 4.96
C ASP A 93 2.19 -14.33 6.34
N THR A 94 1.08 -15.00 6.62
CA THR A 94 0.84 -15.68 7.89
C THR A 94 1.75 -16.85 8.18
N ASP A 95 2.40 -17.40 7.15
CA ASP A 95 3.32 -18.51 7.27
C ASP A 95 4.76 -18.02 7.54
N GLY A 96 4.95 -16.70 7.61
CA GLY A 96 6.23 -16.07 7.86
C GLY A 96 7.08 -15.89 6.62
N ASN A 97 6.51 -16.06 5.42
CA ASN A 97 7.24 -15.77 4.19
C ASN A 97 7.26 -14.26 3.94
N ILE A 98 8.42 -13.74 3.56
CA ILE A 98 8.58 -12.37 3.09
C ILE A 98 8.52 -12.40 1.56
N LEU A 99 7.61 -11.63 0.98
CA LEU A 99 7.54 -11.42 -0.46
C LEU A 99 8.06 -10.03 -0.77
N TRP A 100 8.93 -9.95 -1.77
CA TRP A 100 9.33 -8.71 -2.41
C TRP A 100 8.59 -8.59 -3.74
N ILE A 101 7.88 -7.50 -3.92
CA ILE A 101 7.06 -7.20 -5.09
C ILE A 101 7.67 -5.98 -5.75
N GLN A 102 8.14 -6.13 -6.98
CA GLN A 102 8.68 -4.99 -7.72
C GLN A 102 7.53 -4.12 -8.23
N VAL A 103 7.51 -2.86 -7.80
CA VAL A 103 6.47 -1.88 -8.12
C VAL A 103 7.09 -0.81 -9.02
N GLY A 104 6.70 -0.79 -10.29
CA GLY A 104 7.10 0.23 -11.24
C GLY A 104 6.31 1.53 -11.05
N ALA A 105 6.60 2.53 -11.90
CA ALA A 105 5.90 3.82 -11.88
C ALA A 105 4.36 3.65 -11.85
N TYR A 106 3.70 4.49 -11.05
CA TYR A 106 2.24 4.45 -10.82
C TYR A 106 1.73 3.12 -10.27
N GLY A 107 2.54 2.45 -9.46
CA GLY A 107 2.14 1.20 -8.84
C GLY A 107 2.21 -0.03 -9.75
N ARG A 108 2.67 0.08 -10.99
CA ARG A 108 2.58 -1.05 -11.93
C ARG A 108 3.33 -2.27 -11.39
N TYR A 109 2.63 -3.38 -11.16
CA TYR A 109 3.28 -4.64 -10.84
C TYR A 109 4.23 -5.06 -11.98
N LEU A 110 5.49 -5.30 -11.64
CA LEU A 110 6.51 -5.71 -12.61
C LEU A 110 6.79 -7.22 -12.50
N ARG A 111 7.07 -7.72 -11.30
CA ARG A 111 7.37 -9.14 -11.00
C ARG A 111 7.54 -9.39 -9.50
N ASP A 112 7.53 -10.66 -9.10
CA ASP A 112 8.08 -11.14 -7.84
C ASP A 112 9.58 -11.50 -7.97
N PHE A 113 10.30 -11.46 -6.84
CA PHE A 113 11.66 -11.99 -6.76
C PHE A 113 11.61 -13.50 -6.51
N GLN A 114 12.25 -14.29 -7.38
CA GLN A 114 12.48 -15.73 -7.17
C GLN A 114 13.70 -15.99 -6.29
#